data_AF-K9QG27-F1
#
_entry.id   AF-K9QG27-F1
#
_cell.length_a   1.000
_cell.length_b   1.000
_cell.length_c   1.000
_cell.angle_alpha   90.00
_cell.angle_beta   90.00
_cell.angle_gamma   90.00
#
_symmetry.space_group_name_H-M   'P 1'
#
loop_
_entity.id
_entity.type
_entity.pdbx_description
1 polymer ?
#
loop_
_entity_poly.entity_id
_entity_poly.type
_entity_poly.pdbx_seq_one_letter_code
_entity_poly.pdbx_strand_id
1 'polypeptide(L)' 'MAAQNQPQRIQIELELSPELYETINNLAQQLHGDRVEVILKAIALLEVALEAKQKGKHLWIVNDQDNLETQIVGI' A
#
# COMPACT_ATOMS: atom_id res chain seq x y z
N MET A 1 34.80 -9.87 -17.73
CA MET A 1 34.32 -9.57 -16.36
C MET A 1 33.02 -8.77 -16.51
N ALA A 2 31.87 -9.41 -16.33
CA ALA A 2 30.57 -8.73 -16.45
C ALA A 2 30.19 -8.20 -15.07
N ALA A 3 30.21 -6.88 -14.89
CA ALA A 3 29.66 -6.24 -13.70
C ALA A 3 28.14 -6.47 -13.73
N GLN A 4 27.66 -7.24 -12.75
CA GLN A 4 26.23 -7.47 -12.56
C GLN A 4 25.57 -6.13 -12.24
N ASN A 5 24.67 -5.69 -13.11
CA ASN A 5 23.90 -4.47 -12.92
C ASN A 5 22.84 -4.73 -11.84
N GLN A 6 23.26 -4.72 -10.56
CA GLN A 6 22.32 -4.85 -9.46
C GLN A 6 21.44 -3.60 -9.43
N PRO A 7 20.10 -3.74 -9.31
CA PRO A 7 19.21 -2.60 -9.27
C PRO A 7 19.62 -1.69 -8.13
N GLN A 8 19.91 -0.42 -8.44
CA GLN A 8 20.26 0.58 -7.44
C GLN A 8 19.09 0.68 -6.46
N ARG A 9 19.31 0.26 -5.21
CA ARG A 9 18.33 0.40 -4.14
C ARG A 9 18.50 1.78 -3.51
N ILE A 10 17.40 2.49 -3.34
CA ILE A 10 17.34 3.75 -2.61
C ILE A 10 16.92 3.43 -1.18
N GLN A 11 17.69 3.90 -0.21
CA GLN A 11 17.31 3.85 1.20
C GLN A 11 16.48 5.08 1.54
N ILE A 12 15.34 4.87 2.21
CA ILE A 12 14.47 5.93 2.69
C ILE A 12 14.45 5.84 4.21
N GLU A 13 14.69 6.97 4.88
CA GLU A 13 14.51 7.12 6.31
C GLU A 13 13.18 7.82 6.57
N LEU A 14 12.39 7.29 7.51
CA LEU A 14 11.03 7.75 7.79
C LEU A 14 10.89 8.02 9.29
N GLU A 15 10.50 9.24 9.63
CA GLU A 15 10.04 9.57 10.98
C GLU A 15 8.54 9.26 11.05
N LEU A 16 8.16 8.42 12.01
CA LEU A 16 6.78 7.95 12.17
C LEU A 16 6.28 8.31 13.58
N SER A 17 5.00 8.64 13.68
CA SER A 17 4.36 8.70 14.99
C SER A 17 4.30 7.28 15.61
N PRO A 18 4.29 7.15 16.94
CA PRO A 18 4.16 5.84 17.58
C PRO A 18 2.92 5.07 17.11
N GLU A 19 1.79 5.76 16.91
CA GLU A 19 0.52 5.14 16.48
C GLU A 19 0.60 4.58 15.06
N LEU A 20 1.26 5.30 14.15
CA LEU A 20 1.46 4.83 12.78
C LEU A 20 2.44 3.65 12.73
N TYR A 21 3.50 3.70 13.54
CA TYR A 21 4.44 2.59 13.66
C TYR A 21 3.75 1.31 14.15
N GLU A 22 2.89 1.40 15.17
CA GLU A 22 2.10 0.27 15.64
C GLU A 22 1.09 -0.23 14.60
N THR A 23 0.47 0.68 13.85
CA THR A 23 -0.40 0.29 12.73
C THR A 23 0.34 -0.54 11.69
N ILE A 24 1.56 -0.12 11.31
CA ILE A 24 2.41 -0.86 10.37
C ILE A 24 2.80 -2.23 10.94
N ASN A 25 3.13 -2.31 12.25
CA ASN A 25 3.44 -3.59 12.91
C ASN A 25 2.28 -4.56 12.86
N ASN A 26 1.07 -4.09 13.17
CA ASN A 26 -0.13 -4.93 13.19
C ASN A 26 -0.46 -5.45 11.78
N LEU A 27 -0.34 -4.59 10.77
CA LEU A 27 -0.53 -4.99 9.37
C LEU A 27 0.52 -6.02 8.93
N ALA A 28 1.78 -5.85 9.33
CA ALA A 28 2.83 -6.82 9.00
C ALA A 28 2.53 -8.20 9.62
N GLN A 29 2.05 -8.24 10.86
CA GLN A 29 1.63 -9.48 11.52
C GLN A 29 0.48 -10.16 10.78
N GLN A 30 -0.55 -9.41 10.38
CA GLN A 30 -1.70 -9.95 9.64
C GLN A 30 -1.31 -10.49 8.26
N LEU A 31 -0.35 -9.85 7.60
CA LEU A 31 0.18 -10.30 6.31
C LEU A 31 1.20 -11.44 6.43
N HIS A 32 1.61 -11.82 7.66
CA HIS A 32 2.75 -12.70 7.91
C HIS A 32 4.03 -12.25 7.20
N GLY A 33 4.22 -10.93 7.09
CA GLY A 33 5.31 -10.29 6.36
C GLY A 33 6.11 -9.32 7.21
N ASP A 34 6.86 -8.44 6.54
CA ASP A 34 7.62 -7.38 7.20
C ASP A 34 7.02 -5.98 6.95
N ARG A 35 7.56 -4.98 7.64
CA ARG A 35 7.11 -3.58 7.56
C ARG A 35 7.35 -2.96 6.18
N VAL A 36 8.41 -3.39 5.50
CA VAL A 36 8.76 -2.87 4.17
C VAL A 36 7.70 -3.35 3.18
N GLU A 37 7.30 -4.62 3.27
CA GLU A 37 6.22 -5.18 2.46
C GLU A 37 4.89 -4.43 2.68
N VAL A 38 4.54 -4.10 3.93
CA VAL A 38 3.36 -3.27 4.25
C VAL A 38 3.43 -1.92 3.53
N ILE A 39 4.55 -1.21 3.66
CA ILE A 39 4.72 0.14 3.07
C ILE A 39 4.63 0.06 1.54
N LEU A 40 5.30 -0.91 0.91
CA LEU A 40 5.27 -1.08 -0.54
C LEU A 40 3.86 -1.41 -1.05
N LYS A 41 3.12 -2.30 -0.37
CA LYS A 41 1.72 -2.62 -0.72
C LYS A 41 0.80 -1.42 -0.52
N ALA A 42 0.99 -0.63 0.53
CA ALA A 42 0.21 0.58 0.77
C ALA A 42 0.42 1.62 -0.35
N ILE A 43 1.65 1.81 -0.82
CA ILE A 43 1.97 2.70 -1.94
C ILE A 43 1.32 2.21 -3.23
N ALA A 44 1.42 0.90 -3.52
CA ALA A 44 0.78 0.32 -4.70
C ALA A 44 -0.75 0.50 -4.68
N LEU A 45 -1.38 0.33 -3.52
CA LEU A 45 -2.82 0.58 -3.37
C LEU A 45 -3.17 2.06 -3.60
N LEU A 46 -2.32 2.98 -3.12
CA LEU A 46 -2.50 4.42 -3.35
C LEU A 46 -2.38 4.79 -4.84
N GLU A 47 -1.45 4.20 -5.58
CA GLU A 47 -1.34 4.40 -7.03
C GLU A 47 -2.64 4.03 -7.75
N VAL A 48 -3.20 2.85 -7.46
CA VAL A 48 -4.48 2.40 -8.05
C VAL A 48 -5.61 3.37 -7.72
N ALA A 49 -5.65 3.84 -6.48
CA ALA A 49 -6.68 4.79 -6.04
C ALA A 49 -6.59 6.14 -6.77
N LEU A 50 -5.37 6.67 -6.91
CA LEU A 50 -5.13 7.92 -7.62
C LEU A 50 -5.42 7.80 -9.12
N GLU A 51 -5.03 6.69 -9.75
CA GLU A 51 -5.33 6.43 -11.16
C GLU A 51 -6.84 6.34 -11.40
N ALA A 52 -7.57 5.65 -10.52
CA ALA A 52 -9.03 5.57 -10.59
C ALA A 52 -9.67 6.98 -10.51
N LYS A 53 -9.24 7.79 -9.54
CA LYS A 53 -9.71 9.17 -9.36
C LYS A 53 -9.44 10.04 -10.59
N GLN A 54 -8.24 9.99 -11.15
CA GLN A 54 -7.88 10.73 -12.36
C GLN A 54 -8.75 10.36 -13.56
N LYS A 55 -9.20 9.12 -13.64
CA LYS A 55 -10.09 8.60 -14.69
C LYS A 55 -11.58 8.82 -14.39
N GLY A 56 -11.92 9.56 -13.34
CA GLY A 56 -13.31 9.79 -12.92
C GLY A 56 -14.02 8.53 -12.41
N LYS A 57 -13.26 7.52 -11.98
CA LYS A 57 -13.80 6.27 -11.41
C LYS A 57 -13.93 6.38 -9.89
N HIS A 58 -14.79 5.54 -9.34
CA HIS A 58 -14.98 5.38 -7.90
C HIS A 58 -14.30 4.10 -7.40
N LEU A 59 -13.89 4.11 -6.13
CA LEU A 59 -13.39 2.93 -5.43
C LEU A 59 -14.49 2.37 -4.53
N TRP A 60 -14.67 1.05 -4.58
CA TRP A 60 -15.69 0.34 -3.84
C TRP A 60 -15.10 -0.89 -3.18
N ILE A 61 -15.60 -1.21 -1.99
CA ILE A 61 -15.41 -2.50 -1.34
C ILE A 61 -16.66 -3.33 -1.63
N VAL A 62 -16.45 -4.51 -2.20
CA VAL A 62 -17.48 -5.51 -2.44
C VAL A 62 -17.19 -6.72 -1.58
N ASN A 63 -18.24 -7.44 -1.17
CA ASN A 63 -18.07 -8.73 -0.52
C ASN A 63 -17.95 -9.88 -1.55
N ASP A 64 -17.80 -11.10 -1.04
CA ASP A 64 -17.63 -12.32 -1.83
C ASP A 64 -18.81 -12.63 -2.78
N GLN A 65 -19.95 -11.94 -2.63
CA GLN A 65 -21.12 -12.06 -3.49
C GLN A 65 -21.24 -10.91 -4.51
N ASP A 66 -20.18 -10.12 -4.68
CA ASP A 66 -20.12 -8.90 -5.50
C ASP A 66 -21.14 -7.82 -5.07
N ASN A 67 -21.69 -7.92 -3.85
CA ASN A 67 -22.57 -6.89 -3.32
C ASN A 67 -21.72 -5.73 -2.80
N LEU A 68 -22.13 -4.52 -3.18
CA LEU A 68 -21.47 -3.29 -2.82
C LEU A 68 -21.73 -2.95 -1.35
N GLU A 69 -20.67 -2.95 -0.55
CA GLU A 69 -20.77 -2.69 0.89
C GLU A 69 -20.45 -1.24 1.23
N THR A 70 -19.42 -0.67 0.58
CA THR A 70 -18.94 0.67 0.93
C THR A 70 -18.28 1.35 -0.26
N GLN A 71 -18.58 2.64 -0.43
CA GLN A 71 -17.82 3.54 -1.30
C GLN A 71 -16.69 4.18 -0.52
N ILE A 72 -15.47 4.14 -1.06
CA ILE A 72 -14.37 4.91 -0.48
C ILE A 72 -14.37 6.31 -1.11
N VAL A 73 -14.52 7.32 -0.26
CA VAL A 73 -14.53 8.74 -0.63
C VAL A 73 -13.36 9.48 0.03
N GLY A 74 -12.81 10.46 -0.67
CA GLY A 74 -11.78 11.35 -0.09
C GLY A 74 -10.35 10.80 -0.05
N ILE A 75 -10.00 9.83 -0.91
CA ILE A 75 -8.59 9.52 -1.21
C ILE A 75 -7.99 10.61 -2.09
#